data_AF-A0A151B0X4-F1
#
_entry.id   AF-A0A151B0X4-F1
#
_cell.length_a   1.000
_cell.length_b   1.000
_cell.length_c   1.000
_cell.angle_alpha   90.00
_cell.angle_beta   90.00
_cell.angle_gamma   90.00
#
_symmetry.space_group_name_H-M   'P 1'
#
loop_
_entity.id
_entity.type
_entity.pdbx_description
1 polymer ?
#
loop_
_entity_poly.entity_id
_entity_poly.type
_entity_poly.pdbx_seq_one_letter_code
_entity_poly.pdbx_strand_id
1 'polypeptide(L)'
;MAFFKIDIPKTHSIGYLLKLIEEAGVGQVTESLKEAAILTDYAVTTRYPGDWEPIDEAEYKQAVSLAQEVYQWALSLTEQHEEK
;
A
#
# COMPACT_ATOMS: atom_id res chain seq x y z
N MET A 1 2.30 16.75 -7.80
CA MET A 1 3.74 16.45 -7.72
C MET A 1 3.92 15.50 -6.55
N ALA A 2 4.58 14.36 -6.74
CA ALA A 2 4.82 13.39 -5.66
C ALA A 2 5.81 13.97 -4.63
N PHE A 3 5.64 13.64 -3.34
CA PHE A 3 6.49 14.14 -2.24
C PHE A 3 7.98 13.89 -2.52
N PHE A 4 8.34 12.67 -2.91
CA PHE A 4 9.72 12.28 -3.24
C PHE A 4 10.17 12.58 -4.68
N LYS A 5 9.38 13.33 -5.46
CA LYS A 5 9.68 13.66 -6.88
C LYS A 5 9.86 12.44 -7.80
N ILE A 6 9.25 11.31 -7.45
CA ILE A 6 9.20 10.10 -8.26
C ILE A 6 7.96 10.13 -9.15
N ASP A 7 8.08 9.67 -10.40
CA ASP A 7 6.94 9.53 -11.30
C ASP A 7 6.03 8.39 -10.85
N ILE A 8 4.75 8.71 -10.61
CA ILE A 8 3.77 7.76 -10.09
C ILE A 8 2.92 7.20 -11.25
N PRO A 9 2.83 5.87 -11.40
CA PRO A 9 1.97 5.25 -12.41
C PRO A 9 0.49 5.46 -12.07
N LYS A 10 -0.34 5.70 -13.09
CA LYS A 10 -1.79 5.93 -12.92
C LYS A 10 -2.58 4.70 -12.45
N THR A 11 -1.96 3.52 -12.42
CA THR A 11 -2.59 2.28 -11.95
C THR A 11 -2.83 2.30 -10.44
N HIS A 12 -2.03 3.05 -9.68
CA HIS A 12 -2.08 3.13 -8.22
C HIS A 12 -2.12 1.75 -7.52
N SER A 13 -1.50 0.72 -8.14
CA SER A 13 -1.37 -0.60 -7.52
C SER A 13 -0.45 -0.49 -6.31
N ILE A 14 -0.94 -0.86 -5.13
CA ILE A 14 -0.19 -0.73 -3.87
C ILE A 14 1.12 -1.50 -3.95
N GLY A 15 1.09 -2.74 -4.44
CA GLY A 15 2.31 -3.55 -4.63
C GLY A 15 3.33 -2.89 -5.56
N TYR A 16 2.88 -2.25 -6.64
CA TYR A 16 3.80 -1.54 -7.54
C TYR A 16 4.36 -0.25 -6.93
N LEU A 17 3.55 0.49 -6.18
CA LEU A 17 3.99 1.70 -5.47
C LEU A 17 5.02 1.38 -4.38
N LEU A 18 4.82 0.31 -3.62
CA LEU A 18 5.79 -0.15 -2.61
C LEU A 18 7.14 -0.49 -3.27
N LYS A 19 7.10 -1.28 -4.35
CA LYS A 19 8.30 -1.61 -5.12
C LYS A 19 9.02 -0.36 -5.65
N LEU A 20 8.26 0.61 -6.16
CA LEU A 20 8.81 1.86 -6.69
C LEU A 20 9.51 2.69 -5.60
N ILE A 21 8.95 2.74 -4.39
CA ILE A 21 9.56 3.43 -3.23
C ILE A 21 10.86 2.75 -2.82
N GLU A 22 10.88 1.41 -2.81
CA GLU A 22 12.08 0.61 -2.50
C GLU A 22 13.18 0.81 -3.55
N GLU A 23 12.85 0.71 -4.84
CA GLU A 23 13.79 0.91 -5.95
C GLU A 23 14.37 2.33 -6.01
N ALA A 24 13.59 3.33 -5.56
CA ALA A 24 14.05 4.71 -5.46
C ALA A 24 14.93 4.97 -4.21
N GLY A 25 15.12 3.97 -3.34
CA GLY A 25 15.94 4.09 -2.13
C GLY A 25 15.33 5.00 -1.06
N VAL A 26 14.02 5.25 -1.11
CA VAL A 26 13.33 6.14 -0.15
C VAL A 26 13.09 5.43 1.19
N GLY A 27 12.76 4.14 1.15
CA GLY A 27 12.51 3.35 2.34
C GLY A 27 12.56 1.86 2.05
N GLN A 28 12.94 1.06 3.05
CA GLN A 28 12.93 -0.40 2.94
C GLN A 28 11.50 -0.92 3.11
N VAL A 29 11.10 -1.85 2.23
CA VAL A 29 9.79 -2.51 2.28
C VAL A 29 9.95 -3.88 2.94
N THR A 30 9.34 -4.06 4.11
CA THR A 30 9.35 -5.33 4.84
C THR A 30 8.43 -6.37 4.17
N GLU A 31 8.61 -7.65 4.50
CA GLU A 31 7.72 -8.71 3.99
C GLU A 31 6.25 -8.49 4.39
N SER A 32 5.99 -8.00 5.62
CA SER A 32 4.64 -7.65 6.07
C SER A 32 4.00 -6.55 5.21
N LEU A 33 4.77 -5.53 4.82
CA LEU A 33 4.27 -4.48 3.92
C LEU A 33 3.96 -5.02 2.52
N LYS A 34 4.69 -6.01 2.03
CA LYS A 34 4.42 -6.63 0.71
C LYS A 34 3.05 -7.29 0.66
N GLU A 35 2.56 -7.82 1.79
CA GLU A 35 1.22 -8.40 1.88
C GLU A 35 0.12 -7.37 1.58
N ALA A 36 0.37 -6.07 1.80
CA ALA A 36 -0.59 -5.01 1.52
C ALA A 36 -0.94 -4.86 0.02
N ALA A 37 -0.23 -5.55 -0.89
CA ALA A 37 -0.62 -5.63 -2.29
C ALA A 37 -2.06 -6.12 -2.49
N ILE A 38 -2.55 -7.04 -1.63
CA ILE A 38 -3.92 -7.58 -1.66
C ILE A 38 -5.01 -6.52 -1.53
N LEU A 39 -4.71 -5.39 -0.88
CA LEU A 39 -5.66 -4.30 -0.69
C LEU A 39 -6.09 -3.67 -2.02
N THR A 40 -5.26 -3.78 -3.07
CA THR A 40 -5.64 -3.34 -4.42
C THR A 40 -6.78 -4.19 -4.97
N ASP A 41 -6.72 -5.51 -4.74
CA ASP A 41 -7.72 -6.44 -5.22
C ASP A 41 -9.05 -6.20 -4.50
N TYR A 42 -9.03 -6.06 -3.17
CA TYR A 42 -10.21 -5.68 -2.37
C TYR A 42 -10.84 -4.36 -2.84
N ALA A 43 -10.02 -3.36 -3.18
CA ALA A 43 -10.53 -2.08 -3.70
C ALA A 43 -11.14 -2.21 -5.11
N VAL A 44 -10.72 -3.18 -5.92
CA VAL A 44 -11.31 -3.44 -7.24
C VAL A 44 -12.62 -4.22 -7.11
N THR A 45 -12.63 -5.32 -6.34
CA THR A 45 -13.78 -6.22 -6.20
C THR A 45 -14.97 -5.55 -5.52
N THR A 46 -14.73 -4.62 -4.59
CA THR A 46 -15.79 -3.86 -3.92
C THR A 46 -16.48 -2.81 -4.81
N ARG A 47 -15.83 -2.39 -5.91
CA ARG A 47 -16.37 -1.34 -6.81
C ARG A 47 -17.26 -1.86 -7.92
N TYR A 48 -17.10 -3.12 -8.31
CA TYR A 48 -17.83 -3.70 -9.43
C TYR A 48 -18.59 -4.95 -8.98
N PRO A 49 -19.89 -5.04 -9.32
CA PRO A 49 -20.64 -6.26 -9.04
C PRO A 49 -19.96 -7.44 -9.76
N GLY A 50 -19.79 -8.54 -9.05
CA GLY A 50 -19.17 -9.76 -9.53
C GLY A 50 -19.47 -10.91 -8.59
N ASP A 51 -19.24 -12.13 -9.08
CA ASP A 51 -19.31 -13.35 -8.27
C ASP A 51 -17.98 -13.51 -7.55
N TRP A 52 -17.81 -12.76 -6.47
CA TRP A 52 -16.61 -12.77 -5.63
C TRP A 52 -16.83 -13.65 -4.41
N GLU A 53 -15.76 -14.29 -3.96
CA GLU A 53 -15.78 -15.00 -2.68
C GLU A 53 -16.12 -14.02 -1.54
N PRO A 54 -17.04 -14.38 -0.62
CA PRO A 54 -17.31 -13.56 0.56
C PRO A 54 -16.06 -13.43 1.43
N ILE A 55 -15.75 -12.20 1.83
CA ILE A 55 -14.64 -11.92 2.76
C ILE A 55 -15.08 -12.29 4.18
N ASP A 56 -14.23 -13.03 4.90
CA ASP A 56 -14.46 -13.38 6.29
C ASP A 56 -13.96 -12.31 7.29
N GLU A 57 -14.27 -12.48 8.58
CA GLU A 57 -13.88 -11.52 9.62
C GLU A 57 -12.35 -11.44 9.81
N ALA A 58 -11.64 -12.54 9.60
CA ALA A 58 -10.18 -12.58 9.75
C ALA A 58 -9.50 -11.83 8.60
N GLU A 59 -9.95 -12.03 7.37
CA GLU A 59 -9.51 -11.30 6.18
C GLU A 59 -9.79 -9.81 6.30
N TYR A 60 -10.97 -9.43 6.82
CA TYR A 60 -11.28 -8.03 7.12
C TYR A 60 -10.30 -7.43 8.12
N LYS A 61 -10.05 -8.10 9.26
CA LYS A 61 -9.11 -7.61 10.27
C LYS A 61 -7.69 -7.50 9.72
N GLN A 62 -7.27 -8.47 8.90
CA GLN A 62 -5.97 -8.45 8.23
C GLN A 62 -5.88 -7.26 7.27
N ALA A 63 -6.91 -7.00 6.47
CA ALA A 63 -6.94 -5.87 5.55
C ALA A 63 -6.78 -4.52 6.28
N VAL A 64 -7.49 -4.33 7.40
CA VAL A 64 -7.37 -3.13 8.23
C VAL A 64 -5.98 -3.01 8.84
N SER A 65 -5.42 -4.11 9.34
CA SER A 65 -4.07 -4.15 9.91
C SER A 65 -3.01 -3.74 8.87
N LEU A 66 -3.07 -4.31 7.67
CA LEU A 66 -2.14 -3.99 6.57
C LEU A 66 -2.26 -2.52 6.16
N ALA A 67 -3.49 -1.98 6.07
CA ALA A 67 -3.71 -0.59 5.73
C ALA A 67 -3.11 0.36 6.78
N GLN A 68 -3.26 0.03 8.07
CA GLN A 68 -2.66 0.80 9.16
C GLN A 68 -1.13 0.71 9.12
N GLU A 69 -0.56 -0.47 8.88
CA GLU A 69 0.88 -0.66 8.78
C GLU A 69 1.50 0.18 7.65
N VAL A 70 0.92 0.12 6.44
CA VAL A 70 1.37 0.93 5.29
C VAL A 70 1.28 2.42 5.60
N TYR A 71 0.18 2.87 6.23
CA TYR A 71 0.00 4.27 6.59
C TYR A 71 1.08 4.75 7.56
N GLN A 72 1.31 4.01 8.65
CA GLN A 72 2.31 4.38 9.65
C GLN A 72 3.73 4.37 9.08
N TRP A 73 4.05 3.37 8.26
CA TRP A 73 5.32 3.31 7.55
C TRP A 73 5.51 4.50 6.61
N ALA A 74 4.54 4.80 5.75
CA ALA A 74 4.62 5.93 4.83
C ALA A 74 4.74 7.27 5.59
N LEU A 75 4.00 7.44 6.69
CA LEU A 75 4.09 8.63 7.54
C LEU A 75 5.51 8.80 8.10
N SER A 76 6.09 7.74 8.65
CA SER A 76 7.46 7.79 9.18
C SER A 76 8.51 8.18 8.13
N LEU A 77 8.33 7.76 6.87
CA LEU A 77 9.21 8.16 5.78
C LEU A 77 9.08 9.66 5.46
N THR A 78 7.86 10.20 5.54
CA THR A 78 7.65 11.64 5.30
C THR A 78 8.19 12.50 6.43
N GLU A 79 8.00 12.08 7.69
CA GLU A 79 8.52 12.79 8.87
C GLU A 79 10.06 12.81 8.88
N GLN A 80 10.71 11.68 8.61
CA GLN A 80 12.17 11.59 8.51
C GLN A 80 12.77 12.48 7.41
N HIS A 81 12.00 12.80 6.37
CA HIS A 81 12.44 13.66 5.29
C HIS A 81 12.25 15.15 5.63
N GLU A 82 11.32 15.52 6.51
CA GLU A 82 11.15 16.90 6.96
C GLU A 82 12.25 17.34 7.94
N GLU A 83 12.86 16.40 8.66
CA GLU A 83 13.98 16.65 9.58
C GLU A 83 15.36 16.78 8.88
N LYS A 84 15.43 16.57 7.56
CA LYS A 84 16.65 16.69 6.73
C LYS A 84 16.66 17.98 5.90
#